data_AF-A0A0Q0ACZ1-F1
#
_entry.id   AF-A0A0Q0ACZ1-F1
#
_cell.length_a   1.000
_cell.length_b   1.000
_cell.length_c   1.000
_cell.angle_alpha   90.00
_cell.angle_beta   90.00
_cell.angle_gamma   90.00
#
_symmetry.space_group_name_H-M   'P 1'
#
loop_
_entity.id
_entity.type
_entity.pdbx_description
1 polymer ?
#
loop_
_entity_poly.entity_id
_entity_poly.type
_entity_poly.pdbx_seq_one_letter_code
_entity_poly.pdbx_strand_id
1 'polypeptide(L)' 'MGTKPWRAVEAERALIGQRADMDTFARVAALAMKGSKAYEHNAFKIPLGEQVIVRNLRDLTA' A
#
# COMPACT_ATOMS: atom_id res chain seq x y z
N MET A 1 -9.24 -2.56 -1.87
CA MET A 1 -9.14 -3.74 -2.77
C MET A 1 -10.48 -3.99 -3.43
N GLY A 2 -10.59 -3.78 -4.75
CA GLY A 2 -11.86 -3.88 -5.50
C GLY A 2 -11.80 -4.87 -6.67
N THR A 3 -12.87 -4.94 -7.46
CA THR A 3 -12.99 -5.83 -8.64
C THR A 3 -12.33 -5.27 -9.91
N LYS A 4 -11.80 -4.04 -9.84
CA LYS A 4 -11.08 -3.37 -10.92
C LYS A 4 -9.70 -2.94 -10.42
N PRO A 5 -8.72 -2.74 -11.31
CA PRO A 5 -7.49 -2.05 -10.96
C PRO A 5 -7.81 -0.75 -10.23
N TRP A 6 -7.14 -0.48 -9.12
CA TRP A 6 -7.33 0.74 -8.34
C TRP A 6 -6.04 1.54 -8.28
N ARG A 7 -6.18 2.84 -8.05
CA ARG A 7 -5.07 3.78 -7.87
C ARG A 7 -5.14 4.42 -6.49
N ALA A 8 -4.07 4.36 -5.72
CA ALA A 8 -4.00 4.90 -4.37
C ALA A 8 -3.43 6.32 -4.36
N VAL A 9 -4.21 7.28 -4.86
CA VAL A 9 -3.75 8.67 -5.09
C VAL A 9 -3.19 9.34 -3.83
N GLU A 10 -3.80 9.11 -2.67
CA GLU A 10 -3.32 9.66 -1.39
C GLU A 10 -1.96 9.07 -0.99
N ALA A 11 -1.76 7.77 -1.20
CA ALA A 11 -0.51 7.09 -0.92
C ALA A 11 0.61 7.57 -1.86
N GLU A 12 0.30 7.74 -3.16
CA GLU A 12 1.24 8.32 -4.14
C GLU A 12 1.67 9.73 -3.72
N ARG A 13 0.73 10.59 -3.34
CA ARG A 13 1.03 11.94 -2.85
C ARG A 13 1.89 11.93 -1.59
N ALA A 14 1.64 10.99 -0.69
CA ALA A 14 2.41 10.85 0.55
C ALA A 14 3.85 10.35 0.32
N LEU A 15 4.13 9.75 -0.84
CA LEU A 15 5.45 9.26 -1.22
C LEU A 15 6.31 10.34 -1.93
N ILE A 16 5.69 11.28 -2.64
CA ILE A 16 6.41 12.33 -3.37
C ILE A 16 7.28 13.17 -2.43
N GLY A 17 8.57 13.30 -2.77
CA GLY A 17 9.54 14.09 -2.01
C GLY A 17 10.03 13.44 -0.71
N GLN A 18 9.58 12.22 -0.40
CA GLN A 18 10.06 11.46 0.76
C GLN A 18 11.28 10.61 0.43
N ARG A 19 12.03 10.25 1.46
CA ARG A 19 13.15 9.31 1.34
C ARG A 19 12.62 7.90 1.04
N ALA A 20 13.28 7.20 0.12
CA ALA A 20 12.98 5.82 -0.21
C ALA A 20 13.55 4.86 0.86
N ASP A 21 12.85 4.71 1.97
CA ASP A 21 13.19 3.80 3.07
C ASP A 21 12.00 2.98 3.56
N MET A 22 12.28 1.99 4.40
CA MET A 22 11.29 1.02 4.88
C MET A 22 10.16 1.68 5.68
N ASP A 23 10.46 2.70 6.48
CA ASP A 23 9.46 3.41 7.29
C ASP A 23 8.50 4.20 6.39
N THR A 24 9.04 4.87 5.37
CA THR A 24 8.23 5.57 4.36
C THR A 24 7.34 4.60 3.60
N PHE A 25 7.86 3.45 3.18
CA PHE A 25 7.09 2.44 2.46
C PHE A 25 5.96 1.86 3.32
N ALA A 26 6.22 1.55 4.59
CA ALA A 26 5.19 1.06 5.51
C ALA A 26 4.05 2.06 5.68
N ARG A 27 4.39 3.35 5.85
CA ARG A 27 3.39 4.43 5.96
C ARG A 27 2.55 4.58 4.68
N VAL A 28 3.19 4.54 3.51
CA VAL A 28 2.51 4.64 2.20
C VAL A 28 1.61 3.43 1.95
N ALA A 29 2.05 2.23 2.32
CA ALA A 29 1.27 1.00 2.21
C ALA A 29 0.00 1.04 3.07
N ALA A 30 0.11 1.47 4.33
CA ALA A 30 -1.05 1.65 5.21
C ALA A 30 -2.03 2.69 4.64
N LEU A 31 -1.52 3.81 4.10
CA LEU A 31 -2.36 4.82 3.44
C LEU A 31 -3.10 4.27 2.22
N ALA A 32 -2.44 3.44 1.42
CA ALA A 32 -3.06 2.81 0.24
C ALA A 32 -4.20 1.86 0.61
N MET A 33 -4.14 1.28 1.83
CA MET A 33 -5.09 0.29 2.30
C MET A 33 -6.15 0.84 3.27
N LYS A 34 -5.99 2.08 3.78
CA LYS A 34 -6.88 2.75 4.75
C LYS A 34 -8.37 2.73 4.40
N GLY A 35 -8.73 2.79 3.12
CA GLY A 35 -10.13 2.74 2.65
C GLY A 35 -10.66 1.34 2.35
N SER A 36 -9.85 0.28 2.55
CA SER A 36 -10.26 -1.09 2.23
C SER A 36 -11.20 -1.64 3.29
N LYS A 37 -12.36 -2.14 2.85
CA LYS A 37 -13.32 -2.82 3.71
C LYS A 37 -13.10 -4.33 3.65
N ALA A 38 -12.88 -4.94 4.82
CA ALA A 38 -12.90 -6.38 4.97
C ALA A 38 -14.33 -6.92 4.94
N TYR A 39 -14.49 -8.08 4.32
CA TYR A 39 -15.66 -8.94 4.35
C TYR A 39 -15.24 -10.32 4.87
N GLU A 40 -16.23 -11.17 5.14
CA GLU A 40 -16.10 -12.44 5.88
C GLU A 40 -14.89 -13.30 5.49
N HIS A 41 -14.61 -13.44 4.17
CA HIS A 41 -13.53 -14.30 3.69
C HIS A 41 -12.35 -13.55 3.07
N ASN A 42 -12.27 -12.22 3.20
CA ASN A 42 -11.24 -11.43 2.51
C ASN A 42 -10.50 -10.42 3.39
N ALA A 43 -10.69 -10.46 4.71
CA ALA A 43 -9.97 -9.62 5.66
C ALA A 43 -8.44 -9.70 5.49
N PHE A 44 -7.91 -10.89 5.15
CA PHE A 44 -6.49 -11.11 4.89
C PHE A 44 -5.92 -10.27 3.73
N LYS A 45 -6.77 -9.80 2.79
CA LYS A 45 -6.32 -9.01 1.64
C LYS A 45 -5.80 -7.63 2.04
N ILE A 46 -6.21 -7.13 3.21
CA ILE A 46 -5.75 -5.84 3.73
C ILE A 46 -4.26 -5.90 4.08
N PRO A 47 -3.82 -6.74 5.05
CA PRO A 47 -2.41 -6.86 5.38
C PRO A 47 -1.57 -7.38 4.21
N LEU A 48 -2.12 -8.28 3.38
CA LEU A 48 -1.41 -8.75 2.18
C LEU A 48 -1.15 -7.59 1.19
N GLY A 49 -2.13 -6.70 0.99
CA GLY A 49 -1.95 -5.53 0.13
C GLY A 49 -0.84 -4.61 0.62
N GLU A 50 -0.77 -4.38 1.93
CA GLU A 50 0.30 -3.56 2.53
C GLU A 50 1.68 -4.19 2.29
N GLN A 51 1.83 -5.49 2.56
CA GLN A 51 3.07 -6.24 2.35
C GLN A 51 3.54 -6.21 0.89
N VAL A 52 2.62 -6.36 -0.06
CA VAL A 52 2.93 -6.32 -1.50
C VAL A 52 3.43 -4.93 -1.91
N ILE A 53 2.80 -3.87 -1.40
CA ILE A 53 3.23 -2.48 -1.68
C ILE A 53 4.64 -2.24 -1.14
N VAL A 54 4.89 -2.58 0.14
CA VAL A 54 6.21 -2.41 0.76
C VAL A 54 7.28 -3.18 0.00
N ARG A 55 7.02 -4.45 -0.32
CA ARG A 55 7.96 -5.29 -1.06
C ARG A 55 8.26 -4.69 -2.43
N ASN A 56 7.25 -4.27 -3.18
CA ASN A 56 7.45 -3.73 -4.52
C ASN A 56 8.25 -2.41 -4.48
N LEU A 57 7.95 -1.51 -3.54
CA LEU A 57 8.71 -0.27 -3.39
C LEU A 57 10.17 -0.53 -3.00
N ARG A 58 10.41 -1.49 -2.11
CA ARG A 58 11.76 -1.94 -1.76
C ARG A 58 12.51 -2.50 -2.96
N ASP A 59 11.88 -3.39 -3.72
CA ASP A 59 12.51 -4.05 -4.87
C ASP A 59 12.80 -3.06 -6.02
N LEU A 60 12.04 -1.96 -6.14
CA LEU A 60 12.27 -0.88 -7.11
C LEU A 60 13.36 0.12 -6.70
N THR A 61 13.76 0.12 -5.44
CA THR A 61 14.71 1.09 -4.86
C THR A 61 16.02 0.46 -4.39
N ALA A 62 16.15 -0.85 -4.57
CA ALA A 62 17.40 -1.61 -4.44
C ALA A 62 18.27 -1.46 -5.69
#